data_AF-A0A6J6BD68-F1
#
_entry.id   AF-A0A6J6BD68-F1
#
_cell.length_a   1.000
_cell.length_b   1.000
_cell.length_c   1.000
_cell.angle_alpha   90.00
_cell.angle_beta   90.00
_cell.angle_gamma   90.00
#
_symmetry.space_group_name_H-M   'P 1'
#
loop_
_entity.id
_entity.type
_entity.pdbx_description
1 polymer ?
#
loop_
_entity_poly.entity_id
_entity_poly.type
_entity_poly.pdbx_seq_one_letter_code
_entity_poly.pdbx_strand_id
1 'polypeptide(L)'
;MPILSRIIEDLDNAISHDPAARNRLEVALAYPGVHAIWGHRISHFLWNHKLKLIARIHSNLVRSTTGIEIHPAATIGRRFFIDHGMGVVIGATSIIGNDVMMYHDVTLGARGIEHGKRHPSIQDNVIIGAGARVLGNVTIGEGSRISANAVITKDLAPKTDLDHADFFVI
;
A
#
# COMPACT_ATOMS: atom_id res chain seq x y z
N MET A 1 -13.67 -10.73 11.98
CA MET A 1 -12.48 -11.05 12.82
C MET A 1 -12.25 -9.92 13.80
N PRO A 2 -11.78 -10.21 15.03
CA PRO A 2 -11.46 -9.20 16.03
C PRO A 2 -10.38 -8.22 15.53
N ILE A 3 -10.42 -6.96 16.00
CA ILE A 3 -9.41 -5.94 15.66
C ILE A 3 -8.00 -6.42 16.05
N LEU A 4 -7.88 -7.07 17.21
CA LEU A 4 -6.60 -7.58 17.72
C LEU A 4 -5.97 -8.62 16.79
N SER A 5 -6.76 -9.52 16.20
CA SER A 5 -6.21 -10.53 15.29
C SER A 5 -5.64 -9.87 14.03
N ARG A 6 -6.27 -8.79 13.56
CA ARG A 6 -5.79 -8.03 12.39
C ARG A 6 -4.48 -7.29 12.68
N ILE A 7 -4.35 -6.72 13.87
CA ILE A 7 -3.09 -6.08 14.31
C ILE A 7 -1.97 -7.10 14.35
N ILE A 8 -2.21 -8.26 14.95
CA ILE A 8 -1.20 -9.34 15.02
C ILE A 8 -0.81 -9.80 13.62
N GLU A 9 -1.76 -9.96 12.70
CA GLU A 9 -1.45 -10.30 11.30
C GLU A 9 -0.60 -9.26 10.58
N ASP A 10 -0.90 -7.97 10.75
CA ASP A 10 -0.11 -6.89 10.12
C ASP A 10 1.34 -6.90 10.69
N LEU A 11 1.52 -7.19 11.98
CA LEU A 11 2.84 -7.32 12.62
C LEU A 11 3.61 -8.56 12.16
N ASP A 12 2.96 -9.72 12.15
CA ASP A 12 3.57 -10.98 11.71
C ASP A 12 3.97 -10.93 10.24
N ASN A 13 3.16 -10.26 9.42
CA ASN A 13 3.44 -10.08 8.01
C ASN A 13 4.66 -9.17 7.78
N ALA A 14 4.84 -8.12 8.59
CA ALA A 14 6.06 -7.32 8.52
C ALA A 14 7.29 -8.16 8.91
N ILE A 15 7.21 -8.94 9.98
CA ILE A 15 8.31 -9.81 10.44
C ILE A 15 8.68 -10.87 9.39
N SER A 16 7.71 -11.42 8.68
CA SER A 16 7.99 -12.46 7.66
C SER A 16 8.64 -11.91 6.40
N HIS A 17 8.54 -10.60 6.13
CA HIS A 17 9.04 -9.98 4.91
C HIS A 17 10.27 -9.09 5.14
N ASP A 18 10.53 -8.65 6.37
CA ASP A 18 11.70 -7.84 6.72
C ASP A 18 12.67 -8.64 7.61
N PRO A 19 13.84 -9.07 7.07
CA PRO A 19 14.87 -9.76 7.84
C PRO A 19 15.43 -8.97 9.03
N ALA A 20 15.30 -7.64 9.03
CA ALA A 20 15.75 -6.77 10.11
C ALA A 20 14.75 -6.72 11.30
N ALA A 21 13.51 -7.16 11.11
CA ALA A 21 12.49 -7.15 12.14
C ALA A 21 12.76 -8.22 13.22
N ARG A 22 13.14 -7.79 14.42
CA ARG A 22 13.52 -8.75 15.50
C ARG A 22 12.32 -9.30 16.26
N ASN A 23 11.28 -8.49 16.45
CA ASN A 23 10.09 -8.86 17.22
C ASN A 23 8.90 -7.92 16.97
N ARG A 24 7.70 -8.36 17.39
CA ARG A 24 6.44 -7.62 17.22
C ARG A 24 6.43 -6.26 17.92
N LEU A 25 7.08 -6.12 19.08
CA LEU A 25 7.07 -4.87 19.84
C LEU A 25 7.84 -3.78 19.10
N GLU A 26 9.02 -4.12 18.59
CA GLU A 26 9.80 -3.23 17.73
C GLU A 26 9.01 -2.81 16.49
N VAL A 27 8.42 -3.79 15.78
CA VAL A 27 7.61 -3.49 14.59
C VAL A 27 6.45 -2.55 14.94
N ALA A 28 5.71 -2.85 16.02
CA ALA A 28 4.58 -2.04 16.44
C ALA A 28 4.97 -0.60 16.81
N LEU A 29 6.17 -0.37 17.33
CA LEU A 29 6.61 0.94 17.81
C LEU A 29 7.42 1.74 16.78
N ALA A 30 8.09 1.09 15.85
CA ALA A 30 9.11 1.73 15.01
C ALA A 30 8.86 1.62 13.50
N TYR A 31 7.82 0.91 13.02
CA TYR A 31 7.62 0.71 11.58
C TYR A 31 6.58 1.68 11.01
N PRO A 32 7.01 2.70 10.22
CA PRO A 32 6.09 3.71 9.68
C PRO A 32 5.06 3.11 8.73
N GLY A 33 5.42 2.05 8.00
CA GLY A 33 4.51 1.31 7.12
C GLY A 33 3.31 0.75 7.87
N VAL A 34 3.55 0.06 9.00
CA VAL A 34 2.51 -0.48 9.87
C VAL A 34 1.64 0.64 10.45
N HIS A 35 2.25 1.73 10.92
CA HIS A 35 1.53 2.90 11.44
C HIS A 35 0.64 3.55 10.37
N ALA A 36 1.11 3.65 9.13
CA ALA A 36 0.34 4.19 8.02
C ALA A 36 -0.88 3.33 7.68
N ILE A 37 -0.76 2.00 7.72
CA ILE A 37 -1.89 1.09 7.50
C ILE A 37 -2.93 1.23 8.61
N TRP A 38 -2.51 1.24 9.87
CA TRP A 38 -3.44 1.42 11.00
C TRP A 38 -4.13 2.79 10.95
N GLY A 39 -3.37 3.85 10.68
CA GLY A 39 -3.89 5.20 10.48
C GLY A 39 -4.87 5.29 9.32
N HIS A 40 -4.57 4.63 8.20
CA HIS A 40 -5.49 4.53 7.06
C HIS A 40 -6.78 3.82 7.45
N ARG A 41 -6.74 2.71 8.20
CA ARG A 41 -7.96 2.00 8.63
C ARG A 41 -8.89 2.90 9.45
N ILE A 42 -8.34 3.78 10.29
CA ILE A 42 -9.11 4.82 11.02
C ILE A 42 -9.67 5.86 10.04
N SER A 43 -8.84 6.43 9.18
CA SER A 43 -9.27 7.40 8.15
C SER A 43 -10.36 6.84 7.24
N HIS A 44 -10.24 5.58 6.82
CA HIS A 44 -11.18 4.87 5.97
C HIS A 44 -12.52 4.66 6.70
N PHE A 45 -12.48 4.27 7.98
CA PHE A 45 -13.66 4.20 8.82
C PHE A 45 -14.38 5.55 8.87
N LEU A 46 -13.69 6.64 9.21
CA LEU A 46 -14.26 8.00 9.26
C LEU A 46 -14.85 8.41 7.91
N TRP A 47 -14.15 8.10 6.81
CA TRP A 47 -14.60 8.41 5.45
C TRP A 47 -15.94 7.73 5.12
N ASN A 48 -16.08 6.45 5.46
CA ASN A 48 -17.29 5.67 5.21
C ASN A 48 -18.48 6.11 6.09
N HIS A 49 -18.20 6.68 7.26
CA HIS A 49 -19.21 7.29 8.16
C HIS A 49 -19.51 8.76 7.81
N LYS A 50 -19.18 9.20 6.59
CA LYS A 50 -19.44 10.54 6.05
C LYS A 50 -18.68 11.68 6.75
N LEU A 51 -17.76 11.39 7.67
CA LEU A 51 -16.87 12.36 8.32
C LEU A 51 -15.65 12.68 7.44
N LYS A 52 -15.91 13.08 6.19
CA LYS A 52 -14.88 13.18 5.13
C LYS A 52 -13.76 14.18 5.44
N LEU A 53 -14.11 15.34 6.01
CA LEU A 53 -13.12 16.36 6.36
C LEU A 53 -12.16 15.83 7.45
N ILE A 54 -12.71 15.23 8.51
CA ILE A 54 -11.92 14.65 9.60
C ILE A 54 -11.03 13.53 9.07
N ALA A 55 -11.57 12.66 8.20
CA ALA A 55 -10.80 11.60 7.55
C ALA A 55 -9.59 12.16 6.76
N ARG A 56 -9.77 13.29 6.05
CA ARG A 56 -8.70 13.96 5.30
C ARG A 56 -7.66 14.60 6.19
N ILE A 57 -8.08 15.30 7.26
CA ILE A 57 -7.15 15.89 8.23
C ILE A 57 -6.32 14.78 8.87
N HIS A 58 -6.97 13.71 9.36
CA HIS A 58 -6.30 12.55 9.94
C HIS A 58 -5.32 11.90 8.95
N SER A 59 -5.71 11.69 7.68
CA SER A 59 -4.79 11.10 6.69
C SER A 59 -3.56 11.97 6.43
N ASN A 60 -3.68 13.30 6.50
CA ASN A 60 -2.54 14.20 6.34
C ASN A 60 -1.62 14.19 7.58
N LEU A 61 -2.18 14.02 8.78
CA LEU A 61 -1.39 13.83 10.00
C LEU A 61 -0.57 12.54 9.91
N VAL A 62 -1.22 11.42 9.54
CA VAL A 62 -0.55 10.13 9.31
C VAL A 62 0.56 10.28 8.27
N ARG A 63 0.30 10.95 7.15
CA ARG A 63 1.32 11.25 6.13
C ARG A 63 2.49 12.05 6.71
N SER A 64 2.21 13.08 7.51
CA SER A 64 3.25 13.93 8.09
C SER A 64 4.17 13.18 9.04
N THR A 65 3.67 12.17 9.75
CA THR A 65 4.47 11.38 10.70
C THR A 65 5.14 10.16 10.08
N THR A 66 4.59 9.61 8.99
CA THR A 66 5.08 8.36 8.38
C THR A 66 5.76 8.54 7.02
N GLY A 67 5.54 9.66 6.34
CA GLY A 67 5.97 9.87 4.95
C GLY A 67 5.12 9.14 3.90
N ILE A 68 4.06 8.44 4.31
CA ILE A 68 3.20 7.62 3.45
C ILE A 68 1.85 8.31 3.25
N GLU A 69 1.47 8.60 2.01
CA GLU A 69 0.16 9.16 1.67
C GLU A 69 -0.81 8.06 1.23
N ILE A 70 -1.87 7.86 2.02
CA ILE A 70 -2.97 6.97 1.65
C ILE A 70 -4.28 7.75 1.69
N HIS A 71 -4.92 7.91 0.55
CA HIS A 71 -6.22 8.57 0.51
C HIS A 71 -7.26 7.75 1.31
N PRO A 72 -8.11 8.38 2.17
CA PRO A 72 -9.07 7.65 3.01
C PRO A 72 -10.04 6.76 2.25
N ALA A 73 -10.39 7.12 1.01
CA ALA A 73 -11.29 6.34 0.14
C ALA A 73 -10.66 5.09 -0.50
N ALA A 74 -9.34 4.93 -0.45
CA ALA A 74 -8.69 3.73 -0.98
C ALA A 74 -9.19 2.49 -0.23
N THR A 75 -9.28 1.36 -0.93
CA THR A 75 -9.67 0.08 -0.32
C THR A 75 -8.44 -0.79 -0.21
N ILE A 76 -8.15 -1.27 1.01
CA ILE A 76 -6.96 -2.07 1.31
C ILE A 76 -7.39 -3.36 2.01
N GLY A 77 -6.90 -4.49 1.48
CA GLY A 77 -7.10 -5.81 2.03
C GLY A 77 -6.36 -6.06 3.35
N ARG A 78 -5.90 -7.30 3.51
CA ARG A 78 -5.22 -7.81 4.70
C ARG A 78 -3.75 -8.01 4.41
N ARG A 79 -2.90 -7.91 5.45
CA ARG A 79 -1.46 -8.18 5.31
C ARG A 79 -0.82 -7.39 4.16
N PHE A 80 -1.28 -6.15 3.99
CA PHE A 80 -0.64 -5.21 3.08
C PHE A 80 0.58 -4.65 3.81
N PHE A 81 1.76 -4.85 3.24
CA PHE A 81 3.01 -4.40 3.82
C PHE A 81 3.62 -3.28 2.99
N ILE A 82 4.00 -2.20 3.67
CA ILE A 82 4.75 -1.10 3.06
C ILE A 82 6.11 -1.09 3.74
N ASP A 83 7.13 -1.47 2.99
CA ASP A 83 8.50 -1.49 3.45
C ASP A 83 9.21 -0.19 3.08
N HIS A 84 9.97 0.38 4.03
CA HIS A 84 10.65 1.67 3.89
C HIS A 84 9.78 2.84 3.39
N GLY A 85 8.46 2.82 3.59
CA GLY A 85 7.43 3.52 2.80
C GLY A 85 7.50 5.04 2.53
N MET A 86 8.56 5.76 2.88
CA MET A 86 8.75 7.16 2.51
C MET A 86 8.44 7.40 1.02
N GLY A 87 7.60 8.41 0.74
CA GLY A 87 7.24 8.77 -0.63
C GLY A 87 6.16 7.90 -1.28
N VAL A 88 5.62 6.89 -0.58
CA VAL A 88 4.49 6.11 -1.10
C VAL A 88 3.25 6.98 -1.22
N VAL A 89 2.57 6.91 -2.37
CA VAL A 89 1.34 7.65 -2.66
C VAL A 89 0.25 6.71 -3.21
N ILE A 90 -0.85 6.56 -2.48
CA ILE A 90 -1.98 5.70 -2.84
C ILE A 90 -3.23 6.55 -3.05
N GLY A 91 -3.68 6.62 -4.31
CA GLY A 91 -4.78 7.47 -4.72
C GLY A 91 -6.17 6.98 -4.32
N ALA A 92 -7.15 7.88 -4.43
CA ALA A 92 -8.49 7.75 -3.85
C ALA A 92 -9.32 6.55 -4.28
N THR A 93 -9.14 6.07 -5.51
CA THR A 93 -9.92 4.94 -6.06
C THR A 93 -9.08 3.68 -6.22
N SER A 94 -7.92 3.62 -5.55
CA SER A 94 -7.07 2.44 -5.53
C SER A 94 -7.78 1.30 -4.80
N ILE A 95 -7.66 0.10 -5.33
CA ILE A 95 -8.11 -1.13 -4.68
C ILE A 95 -6.87 -2.00 -4.54
N ILE A 96 -6.54 -2.40 -3.32
CA ILE A 96 -5.36 -3.22 -3.02
C ILE A 96 -5.86 -4.50 -2.35
N GLY A 97 -5.46 -5.63 -2.91
CA GLY A 97 -5.77 -6.97 -2.44
C GLY A 97 -5.09 -7.34 -1.12
N ASN A 98 -5.05 -8.63 -0.83
CA ASN A 98 -4.35 -9.20 0.31
C ASN A 98 -2.89 -9.51 -0.04
N ASP A 99 -2.02 -9.52 0.98
CA ASP A 99 -0.63 -10.00 0.83
C ASP A 99 0.17 -9.22 -0.21
N VAL A 100 -0.22 -7.96 -0.46
CA VAL A 100 0.52 -7.06 -1.33
C VAL A 100 1.71 -6.48 -0.55
N MET A 101 2.87 -6.39 -1.20
CA MET A 101 4.04 -5.73 -0.66
C MET A 101 4.44 -4.55 -1.55
N MET A 102 4.79 -3.43 -0.94
CA MET A 102 5.17 -2.21 -1.63
C MET A 102 6.39 -1.59 -0.96
N TYR A 103 7.39 -1.22 -1.76
CA TYR A 103 8.55 -0.48 -1.25
C TYR A 103 8.34 1.04 -1.31
N HIS A 104 9.34 1.78 -0.86
CA HIS A 104 9.35 3.24 -0.85
C HIS A 104 9.13 3.87 -2.23
N ASP A 105 8.67 5.13 -2.24
CA ASP A 105 8.45 5.97 -3.44
C ASP A 105 7.52 5.39 -4.52
N VAL A 106 6.76 4.33 -4.20
CA VAL A 106 5.75 3.78 -5.11
C VAL A 106 4.54 4.71 -5.22
N THR A 107 3.99 4.85 -6.43
CA THR A 107 2.74 5.58 -6.65
C THR A 107 1.69 4.75 -7.34
N LEU A 108 0.50 4.69 -6.73
CA LEU A 108 -0.75 4.24 -7.35
C LEU A 108 -1.58 5.47 -7.74
N GLY A 109 -1.32 5.98 -8.94
CA GLY A 109 -1.74 7.30 -9.40
C GLY A 109 -2.80 7.28 -10.50
N ALA A 110 -3.33 8.45 -10.84
CA ALA A 110 -4.19 8.65 -12.00
C ALA A 110 -3.37 9.07 -13.23
N ARG A 111 -3.85 8.78 -14.44
CA ARG A 111 -3.25 9.29 -15.70
C ARG A 111 -3.79 10.66 -16.14
N GLY A 112 -4.93 11.08 -15.60
CA GLY A 112 -5.62 12.29 -15.98
C GLY A 112 -6.59 12.78 -14.92
N ILE A 113 -7.36 13.83 -15.24
CA ILE A 113 -8.25 14.56 -14.31
C ILE A 113 -9.67 13.95 -14.28
N GLU A 114 -9.85 12.77 -14.87
CA GLU A 114 -11.16 12.13 -14.99
C GLU A 114 -11.81 11.87 -13.62
N HIS A 115 -13.13 11.95 -13.57
CA HIS A 115 -13.91 11.59 -12.38
C HIS A 115 -14.16 10.08 -12.33
N GLY A 116 -14.34 9.54 -11.12
CA GLY A 116 -14.60 8.11 -10.92
C GLY A 116 -13.34 7.25 -10.71
N LYS A 117 -13.43 5.97 -11.09
CA LYS A 117 -12.36 4.97 -10.95
C LYS A 117 -11.24 5.26 -11.95
N ARG A 118 -10.07 5.63 -11.44
CA ARG A 118 -8.93 6.16 -12.21
C ARG A 118 -7.56 5.81 -11.65
N HIS A 119 -7.55 5.11 -10.51
CA HIS A 119 -6.34 4.60 -9.88
C HIS A 119 -6.31 3.08 -10.01
N PRO A 120 -5.15 2.44 -9.83
CA PRO A 120 -4.97 1.02 -10.06
C PRO A 120 -5.82 0.11 -9.18
N SER A 121 -6.02 -1.11 -9.65
CA SER A 121 -6.46 -2.27 -8.86
C SER A 121 -5.29 -3.24 -8.77
N ILE A 122 -4.78 -3.48 -7.57
CA ILE A 122 -3.67 -4.38 -7.28
C ILE A 122 -4.29 -5.66 -6.69
N GLN A 123 -4.15 -6.79 -7.38
CA GLN A 123 -4.65 -8.07 -6.88
C GLN A 123 -3.74 -8.65 -5.79
N ASP A 124 -4.13 -9.81 -5.28
CA ASP A 124 -3.46 -10.45 -4.14
C ASP A 124 -2.01 -10.85 -4.48
N ASN A 125 -1.15 -10.95 -3.48
CA ASN A 125 0.24 -11.43 -3.60
C ASN A 125 1.14 -10.63 -4.56
N VAL A 126 0.76 -9.39 -4.92
CA VAL A 126 1.58 -8.54 -5.80
C VAL A 126 2.71 -7.90 -5.01
N ILE A 127 3.91 -7.85 -5.59
CA ILE A 127 5.07 -7.14 -5.06
C ILE A 127 5.40 -5.97 -5.99
N ILE A 128 5.52 -4.76 -5.42
CA ILE A 128 5.79 -3.54 -6.17
C ILE A 128 7.11 -2.93 -5.70
N GLY A 129 8.13 -3.01 -6.55
CA GLY A 129 9.48 -2.50 -6.33
C GLY A 129 9.55 -0.98 -6.12
N ALA A 130 10.63 -0.54 -5.48
CA ALA A 130 10.82 0.85 -5.07
C ALA A 130 10.73 1.85 -6.24
N GLY A 131 10.10 2.99 -6.02
CA GLY A 131 9.97 4.06 -7.01
C GLY A 131 8.99 3.77 -8.17
N ALA A 132 8.39 2.57 -8.23
CA ALA A 132 7.51 2.20 -9.33
C ALA A 132 6.24 3.07 -9.38
N ARG A 133 5.78 3.40 -10.59
CA ARG A 133 4.59 4.22 -10.84
C ARG A 133 3.55 3.40 -11.60
N VAL A 134 2.47 3.04 -10.93
CA VAL A 134 1.31 2.36 -11.55
C VAL A 134 0.22 3.40 -11.74
N LEU A 135 -0.08 3.75 -12.99
CA LEU A 135 -0.87 4.92 -13.33
C LEU A 135 -2.11 4.55 -14.15
N GLY A 136 -3.27 5.03 -13.68
CA GLY A 136 -4.55 4.89 -14.36
C GLY A 136 -5.43 3.79 -13.78
N ASN A 137 -6.61 3.60 -14.37
CA ASN A 137 -7.49 2.47 -14.05
C ASN A 137 -6.96 1.20 -14.73
N VAL A 138 -5.86 0.67 -14.18
CA VAL A 138 -5.22 -0.57 -14.63
C VAL A 138 -5.30 -1.64 -13.56
N THR A 139 -5.28 -2.90 -13.97
CA THR A 139 -5.25 -4.06 -13.07
C THR A 139 -3.88 -4.72 -13.10
N ILE A 140 -3.28 -4.90 -11.93
CA ILE A 140 -2.08 -5.72 -11.75
C ILE A 140 -2.53 -7.08 -11.26
N GLY A 141 -2.34 -8.11 -12.09
CA GLY A 141 -2.77 -9.46 -11.82
C GLY A 141 -2.09 -10.10 -10.62
N GLU A 142 -2.79 -11.03 -9.96
CA GLU A 142 -2.35 -11.72 -8.75
C GLU A 142 -0.93 -12.29 -8.89
N GLY A 143 -0.11 -12.15 -7.85
CA GLY A 143 1.24 -12.72 -7.81
C GLY A 143 2.24 -12.06 -8.77
N SER A 144 1.90 -10.93 -9.38
CA SER A 144 2.84 -10.22 -10.25
C SER A 144 3.92 -9.48 -9.45
N ARG A 145 5.08 -9.32 -10.07
CA ARG A 145 6.25 -8.63 -9.51
C ARG A 145 6.62 -7.46 -10.42
N ILE A 146 6.61 -6.24 -9.88
CA ILE A 146 6.89 -5.01 -10.64
C ILE A 146 8.28 -4.50 -10.29
N SER A 147 9.14 -4.37 -11.31
CA SER A 147 10.49 -3.78 -11.21
C SER A 147 10.54 -2.41 -10.53
N ALA A 148 11.65 -2.12 -9.85
CA ALA A 148 11.93 -0.82 -9.28
C ALA A 148 11.96 0.24 -10.40
N ASN A 149 11.43 1.43 -10.11
CA ASN A 149 11.27 2.56 -11.05
C ASN A 149 10.47 2.24 -12.32
N ALA A 150 9.80 1.09 -12.42
CA ALA A 150 8.97 0.77 -13.57
C ALA A 150 7.76 1.69 -13.65
N VAL A 151 7.34 2.04 -14.88
CA VAL A 151 6.13 2.82 -15.13
C VAL A 151 5.10 1.92 -15.81
N ILE A 152 4.04 1.57 -15.09
CA ILE A 152 2.98 0.67 -15.56
C ILE A 152 1.74 1.51 -15.90
N THR A 153 1.31 1.41 -17.16
CA THR A 153 0.17 2.18 -17.70
C THR A 153 -0.85 1.30 -18.43
N LYS A 154 -0.67 -0.02 -18.38
CA LYS A 154 -1.53 -1.06 -18.94
C LYS A 154 -1.67 -2.19 -17.93
N ASP A 155 -2.71 -3.00 -18.11
CA ASP A 155 -2.94 -4.19 -17.28
C ASP A 155 -1.79 -5.18 -17.40
N LEU A 156 -1.51 -5.88 -16.29
CA LEU A 156 -0.60 -7.01 -16.24
C LEU A 156 -1.40 -8.28 -15.95
N ALA A 157 -1.12 -9.35 -16.69
CA ALA A 157 -1.69 -10.66 -16.42
C ALA A 157 -1.19 -11.20 -15.05
N PRO A 158 -1.91 -12.12 -14.39
CA PRO A 158 -1.43 -12.75 -13.17
C PRO A 158 -0.05 -13.41 -13.35
N LYS A 159 0.75 -13.42 -12.29
CA LYS A 159 2.11 -13.99 -12.24
C LYS A 159 3.03 -13.41 -13.31
N THR A 160 2.81 -12.16 -13.71
CA THR A 160 3.75 -11.45 -14.58
C THR A 160 4.96 -11.07 -13.75
N ASP A 161 6.13 -11.49 -14.21
CA ASP A 161 7.40 -11.08 -13.62
C ASP A 161 8.10 -10.06 -14.52
N LEU A 162 8.17 -8.82 -14.04
CA LEU A 162 8.95 -7.75 -14.66
C LEU A 162 10.26 -7.51 -13.92
N ASP A 163 10.55 -8.26 -12.85
CA ASP A 163 11.76 -8.18 -12.04
C ASP A 163 12.86 -9.03 -12.70
N HIS A 164 13.64 -8.43 -13.60
CA HIS A 164 14.76 -9.13 -14.24
C HIS A 164 16.01 -9.23 -13.34
N ALA A 165 15.97 -8.61 -12.15
CA ALA A 165 17.11 -8.50 -11.25
C ALA A 165 17.02 -9.47 -10.05
N ASP A 166 15.94 -10.26 -9.95
CA ASP A 166 15.65 -11.25 -8.90
C ASP A 166 15.61 -10.72 -7.45
N PHE A 167 15.73 -9.41 -7.22
CA PHE A 167 15.79 -8.85 -5.86
C PHE A 167 15.12 -7.48 -5.76
N PHE A 168 14.01 -7.43 -5.03
CA PHE A 168 13.59 -6.24 -4.32
C PHE A 168 14.04 -6.40 -2.87
N VAL A 169 15.24 -5.93 -2.54
CA VAL A 169 15.66 -5.84 -1.14
C VAL A 169 16.38 -4.51 -0.99
N ILE A 170 15.97 -3.76 0.03
CA ILE A 170 16.58 -2.49 0.44
C ILE A 170 17.15 -2.69 1.84
#